data_AF-A0A947M316-F1
#
_entry.id   AF-A0A947M316-F1
#
_cell.length_a   1.000
_cell.length_b   1.000
_cell.length_c   1.000
_cell.angle_alpha   90.00
_cell.angle_beta   90.00
_cell.angle_gamma   90.00
#
_symmetry.space_group_name_H-M   'P 1'
#
loop_
_entity.id
_entity.type
_entity.pdbx_description
1 polymer ?
#
loop_
_entity_poly.entity_id
_entity_poly.type
_entity_poly.pdbx_seq_one_letter_code
_entity_poly.pdbx_strand_id
1 'polypeptide(L)'
;MVLGTTSGAGKSWLTTALCRYYSNRGLKVAPFKAQNMSNNARVVPGPAGVMGEIGSAQYFQALAARAEPEVRMNPLLLKPEAD
;
A
#
# COMPACT_ATOMS: atom_id res chain seq x y z
N MET A 1 2.49 -7.15 11.36
CA MET A 1 2.92 -5.74 11.24
C MET A 1 4.40 -5.72 10.86
N VAL A 2 4.83 -4.84 9.96
CA VAL A 2 6.24 -4.73 9.53
C VAL A 2 6.79 -3.39 10.02
N LEU A 3 7.79 -3.45 10.89
CA LEU A 3 8.40 -2.30 11.57
C LEU A 3 9.86 -2.13 11.14
N GLY A 4 10.45 -0.96 11.40
CA GLY A 4 11.86 -0.70 11.11
C GLY A 4 12.33 0.58 11.80
N THR A 5 13.63 0.66 12.04
CA THR A 5 14.28 1.73 12.85
C THR A 5 14.57 3.00 12.04
N THR A 6 14.46 2.93 10.71
CA THR A 6 14.63 4.08 9.81
C THR A 6 13.57 4.06 8.70
N SER A 7 13.35 5.21 8.05
CA SER A 7 12.43 5.33 6.91
C SER A 7 12.84 4.41 5.75
N GLY A 8 14.14 4.31 5.47
CA GLY A 8 14.74 3.52 4.39
C GLY A 8 15.01 2.04 4.68
N ALA A 9 14.61 1.51 5.85
CA ALA A 9 14.91 0.13 6.27
C ALA A 9 14.29 -1.01 5.42
N GLY A 10 13.77 -0.74 4.22
CA GLY A 10 13.22 -1.77 3.32
C GLY A 10 11.82 -2.29 3.68
N LYS A 11 11.15 -1.71 4.68
CA LYS A 11 9.81 -2.12 5.15
C LYS A 11 8.79 -2.33 4.01
N SER A 12 8.73 -1.38 3.07
CA SER A 12 7.77 -1.45 1.96
C SER A 12 8.01 -2.67 1.07
N TRP A 13 9.28 -2.95 0.74
CA TRP A 13 9.67 -4.10 -0.08
C TRP A 13 9.47 -5.42 0.66
N LEU A 14 9.81 -5.48 1.95
CA LEU A 14 9.55 -6.66 2.77
C LEU A 14 8.05 -6.96 2.84
N THR A 15 7.20 -5.95 3.05
CA THR A 15 5.74 -6.13 3.02
C THR A 15 5.27 -6.64 1.65
N THR A 16 5.78 -6.10 0.54
CA THR A 16 5.46 -6.58 -0.81
C THR A 16 5.82 -8.07 -0.98
N ALA A 17 7.01 -8.46 -0.53
CA ALA A 17 7.47 -9.86 -0.59
C ALA A 17 6.58 -10.77 0.26
N LEU A 18 6.21 -10.36 1.47
CA LEU A 18 5.29 -11.09 2.34
C LEU A 18 3.90 -11.25 1.70
N CYS A 19 3.35 -10.19 1.10
CA CYS A 19 2.09 -10.25 0.36
C CYS A 19 2.16 -11.30 -0.76
N ARG A 20 3.22 -11.29 -1.58
CA ARG A 20 3.41 -12.30 -2.63
C ARG A 20 3.55 -13.71 -2.06
N TYR A 21 4.36 -13.88 -1.02
CA TYR A 21 4.61 -15.18 -0.40
C TYR A 21 3.32 -15.81 0.15
N TYR A 22 2.53 -15.05 0.92
CA TYR A 22 1.28 -15.57 1.47
C TYR A 22 0.23 -15.82 0.38
N SER A 23 0.13 -14.94 -0.62
CA SER A 23 -0.75 -15.16 -1.78
C SER A 23 -0.36 -16.43 -2.57
N ASN A 24 0.93 -16.71 -2.75
CA ASN A 24 1.42 -17.95 -3.39
C ASN A 24 1.09 -19.21 -2.59
N ARG A 25 0.89 -19.10 -1.28
CA ARG A 25 0.45 -20.19 -0.42
C ARG A 25 -1.09 -20.36 -0.40
N GLY A 26 -1.82 -19.62 -1.23
CA GLY A 26 -3.28 -19.65 -1.28
C GLY A 26 -3.98 -18.90 -0.15
N LEU A 27 -3.25 -18.12 0.67
CA LEU A 27 -3.87 -17.31 1.71
C LEU A 27 -4.45 -16.02 1.13
N LYS A 28 -5.60 -15.60 1.66
CA LYS A 28 -6.13 -14.26 1.43
C LYS A 28 -5.33 -13.27 2.27
N VAL A 29 -4.60 -12.39 1.61
CA VAL A 29 -3.77 -11.35 2.23
C VAL A 29 -4.08 -10.02 1.55
N ALA A 30 -4.00 -8.93 2.30
CA ALA A 30 -4.11 -7.57 1.77
C ALA A 30 -3.18 -6.65 2.56
N PRO A 31 -2.58 -5.64 1.92
CA PRO A 31 -1.80 -4.64 2.64
C PRO A 31 -2.71 -3.63 3.34
N PHE A 32 -2.22 -3.07 4.43
CA PHE A 32 -2.83 -1.94 5.11
C PHE A 32 -1.75 -1.04 5.70
N LYS A 33 -1.84 0.26 5.40
CA LYS A 33 -1.03 1.31 6.04
C LYS A 33 -1.93 2.50 6.34
N ALA A 34 -2.29 2.66 7.61
CA ALA A 34 -3.25 3.67 8.06
C ALA A 34 -2.93 5.08 7.53
N GLN A 35 -1.66 5.49 7.64
CA GLN A 35 -1.18 6.76 7.12
C GLN A 35 0.10 6.56 6.30
N ASN A 36 0.16 7.19 5.13
CA ASN A 36 1.37 7.32 4.33
C ASN A 36 1.62 8.79 3.98
N MET A 37 2.88 9.16 3.78
CA MET A 37 3.28 10.47 3.29
C MET A 37 4.15 10.27 2.06
N SER A 38 3.65 10.66 0.88
CA SER A 38 4.31 10.38 -0.40
C SER A 38 3.65 11.16 -1.54
N ASN A 39 4.48 11.79 -2.39
CA ASN A 39 4.03 12.34 -3.67
C ASN A 39 3.93 11.28 -4.77
N ASN A 40 4.51 10.09 -4.55
CA ASN A 40 4.38 8.95 -5.44
C ASN A 40 3.07 8.20 -5.14
N ALA A 41 2.05 8.43 -5.95
CA ALA A 41 0.71 7.87 -5.81
C ALA A 41 0.21 7.15 -7.08
N ARG A 42 -0.86 6.38 -6.94
CA ARG A 42 -1.59 5.72 -8.03
C ARG A 42 -3.09 5.88 -7.81
N VAL A 43 -3.82 6.16 -8.88
CA VAL A 43 -5.29 6.22 -8.86
C VAL A 43 -5.85 4.80 -8.73
N VAL A 44 -6.78 4.62 -7.79
CA VAL A 44 -7.43 3.35 -7.50
C VAL A 44 -8.92 3.56 -7.18
N PRO A 45 -9.77 2.52 -7.34
CA PRO A 45 -11.15 2.58 -6.91
C PRO A 45 -11.30 2.86 -5.41
N GLY A 46 -12.34 3.62 -5.08
CA GLY A 46 -12.81 3.85 -3.73
C GLY A 46 -14.28 3.47 -3.54
N PRO A 47 -14.84 3.70 -2.34
CA PRO A 47 -16.24 3.43 -2.05
C PRO A 47 -17.18 4.12 -3.05
N ALA A 48 -18.29 3.45 -3.40
CA ALA A 48 -19.30 3.95 -4.33
C ALA A 48 -18.76 4.35 -5.72
N GLY A 49 -17.62 3.77 -6.15
CA GLY A 49 -17.04 4.03 -7.47
C GLY A 49 -16.28 5.36 -7.58
N VAL A 50 -16.14 6.10 -6.47
CA VAL A 50 -15.34 7.33 -6.44
C VAL A 50 -13.87 6.95 -6.51
N MET A 51 -13.15 7.47 -7.50
CA MET A 51 -11.71 7.25 -7.62
C MET A 51 -10.97 8.02 -6.53
N GLY A 52 -9.91 7.41 -6.00
CA GLY A 52 -9.00 8.06 -5.07
C GLY A 52 -7.57 7.63 -5.35
N GLU A 53 -6.68 7.91 -4.41
CA GLU A 53 -5.27 7.60 -4.57
C GLU A 53 -4.72 6.85 -3.35
N ILE A 54 -3.74 5.99 -3.62
CA ILE A 54 -2.90 5.36 -2.60
C ILE A 54 -1.43 5.56 -2.96
N GLY A 55 -0.55 5.50 -1.97
CA GLY A 55 0.88 5.53 -2.24
C GLY A 55 1.32 4.36 -3.12
N SER A 56 2.28 4.57 -4.02
CA SER A 56 2.78 3.53 -4.93
C SER A 56 3.24 2.26 -4.20
N ALA A 57 3.74 2.39 -2.98
CA ALA A 57 4.11 1.25 -2.13
C ALA A 57 2.90 0.34 -1.84
N GLN A 58 1.75 0.90 -1.45
CA GLN A 58 0.54 0.11 -1.17
C GLN A 58 -0.05 -0.46 -2.45
N TYR A 59 0.02 0.28 -3.55
CA TYR A 59 -0.38 -0.22 -4.86
C TYR A 59 0.38 -1.49 -5.25
N PHE A 60 1.72 -1.49 -5.18
CA PHE A 60 2.52 -2.68 -5.50
C PHE A 60 2.32 -3.82 -4.50
N GLN A 61 2.08 -3.51 -3.22
CA GLN A 61 1.74 -4.53 -2.23
C GLN A 61 0.39 -5.21 -2.53
N ALA A 62 -0.60 -4.46 -3.02
CA ALA A 62 -1.90 -5.00 -3.42
C ALA A 62 -1.75 -5.95 -4.62
N LEU A 63 -0.99 -5.54 -5.63
CA LEU A 63 -0.66 -6.40 -6.78
C LEU A 63 0.10 -7.67 -6.36
N ALA A 64 1.05 -7.54 -5.42
CA ALA A 64 1.76 -8.68 -4.86
C ALA A 64 0.82 -9.64 -4.11
N ALA A 65 -0.16 -9.11 -3.39
CA ALA A 65 -1.19 -9.88 -2.71
C ALA A 65 -2.19 -10.57 -3.67
N ARG A 66 -2.19 -10.20 -4.97
CA ARG A 66 -3.28 -10.51 -5.92
C ARG A 66 -4.64 -9.98 -5.44
N ALA A 67 -4.63 -8.83 -4.75
CA ALA A 67 -5.83 -8.10 -4.36
C ALA A 67 -6.02 -6.93 -5.32
N GLU A 68 -7.29 -6.57 -5.58
CA GLU A 68 -7.60 -5.33 -6.30
C GLU A 68 -7.12 -4.12 -5.47
N PRO A 69 -6.27 -3.24 -6.02
CA PRO A 69 -5.84 -2.05 -5.29
C PRO A 69 -7.03 -1.13 -4.98
N GLU A 70 -7.17 -0.67 -3.75
CA GLU A 70 -8.25 0.23 -3.33
C GLU A 70 -7.82 1.21 -2.23
N VAL A 71 -8.54 2.32 -2.08
CA VAL A 71 -8.21 3.41 -1.13
C VAL A 71 -8.14 2.95 0.33
N ARG A 72 -8.87 1.91 0.72
CA ARG A 72 -8.86 1.38 2.11
C ARG A 72 -7.51 0.79 2.52
N MET A 73 -6.65 0.44 1.56
CA MET A 73 -5.29 -0.05 1.84
C MET A 73 -4.34 1.07 2.29
N ASN A 74 -4.66 2.33 1.99
CA ASN A 74 -3.97 3.52 2.46
C ASN A 74 -4.97 4.68 2.67
N PRO A 75 -5.77 4.65 3.76
CA PRO A 75 -6.91 5.56 3.91
C PRO A 75 -6.50 7.02 4.12
N LEU A 76 -5.31 7.28 4.68
CA LEU A 76 -4.74 8.63 4.79
C LEU A 76 -3.44 8.73 3.98
N LEU A 77 -3.48 9.44 2.85
CA LEU A 77 -2.31 9.77 2.04
C LEU A 77 -2.03 11.27 2.12
N LEU A 78 -0.95 11.63 2.81
CA LEU A 78 -0.47 13.01 2.88
C LEU A 78 0.50 13.27 1.71
N LYS A 79 0.25 14.34 0.96
CA LYS A 79 1.16 14.82 -0.09
C LYS A 79 1.91 16.04 0.44
N PRO A 80 3.18 15.91 0.83
CA PRO A 80 3.96 17.06 1.27
C PRO A 80 4.21 17.99 0.08
N GLU A 81 3.90 19.26 0.27
CA GLU A 81 4.26 20.37 -0.61
C GLU A 81 5.36 21.19 0.08
N ALA A 82 6.24 21.81 -0.70
CA ALA A 82 7.15 22.82 -0.18
C ALA A 82 6.43 24.17 -0.18
N ASP A 83 6.65 24.99 0.84
CA ASP A 83 6.22 26.39 0.85
C ASP A 83 6.91 27.22 -0.24
#